data_AF-A0A844IZM4-F1
#
_entry.id   AF-A0A844IZM4-F1
#
_cell.length_a   1.000
_cell.length_b   1.000
_cell.length_c   1.000
_cell.angle_alpha   90.00
_cell.angle_beta   90.00
_cell.angle_gamma   90.00
#
_symmetry.space_group_name_H-M   'P 1'
#
loop_
_entity.id
_entity.type
_entity.pdbx_description
1 polymer ?
#
loop_
_entity_poly.entity_id
_entity_poly.type
_entity_poly.pdbx_seq_one_letter_code
_entity_poly.pdbx_strand_id
1 'polypeptide(L)' 'MVVALLYLSLAGAYLLVIPIAVFFYLSLRWYTCGSVERVFMYFLVFFFFPGLLVLSPFVNLNPRPRKIA' A
#
# COMPACT_ATOMS: atom_id res chain seq x y z
N MET A 1 -0.12 -9.97 -29.47
CA MET A 1 0.07 -10.41 -28.06
C MET A 1 0.80 -9.38 -27.17
N VAL A 2 1.81 -8.66 -27.66
CA VAL A 2 2.62 -7.72 -26.84
C VAL A 2 1.78 -6.70 -26.08
N VAL A 3 0.79 -6.08 -26.72
CA VAL A 3 -0.09 -5.08 -26.09
C VAL A 3 -0.89 -5.65 -24.92
N ALA A 4 -1.41 -6.87 -25.05
CA ALA A 4 -2.17 -7.52 -23.98
C ALA A 4 -1.28 -7.85 -22.77
N LEU A 5 -0.06 -8.34 -23.02
CA LEU A 5 0.92 -8.60 -21.95
C LEU A 5 1.36 -7.30 -21.26
N LEU A 6 1.52 -6.21 -22.01
CA LEU A 6 1.83 -4.90 -21.44
C LEU A 6 0.74 -4.46 -20.46
N TYR A 7 -0.53 -4.45 -20.88
CA TYR A 7 -1.62 -4.05 -20.00
C TYR A 7 -1.82 -4.99 -18.82
N LEU A 8 -1.64 -6.30 -19.01
CA LEU A 8 -1.68 -7.26 -17.91
C LEU A 8 -0.58 -6.99 -16.89
N SER A 9 0.64 -6.68 -17.36
CA SER A 9 1.78 -6.37 -16.49
C SER A 9 1.57 -5.06 -15.73
N LEU A 10 1.09 -4.02 -16.43
CA LEU A 10 0.76 -2.73 -15.80
C LEU A 10 -0.37 -2.88 -14.77
N ALA A 11 -1.43 -3.63 -15.10
CA ALA A 11 -2.53 -3.89 -14.18
C ALA A 11 -2.06 -4.69 -12.96
N GLY A 12 -1.25 -5.73 -13.15
CA GLY A 12 -0.66 -6.51 -12.06
C GLY A 12 0.24 -5.66 -11.16
N ALA A 13 1.06 -4.79 -11.75
CA ALA A 13 1.88 -3.85 -11.00
C ALA A 13 1.02 -2.87 -10.20
N TYR A 14 0.00 -2.29 -10.82
CA TYR A 14 -0.88 -1.28 -10.23
C TYR A 14 -1.82 -1.83 -9.15
N LEU A 15 -2.36 -3.04 -9.30
CA LEU A 15 -3.33 -3.63 -8.37
C LEU A 15 -2.68 -4.46 -7.25
N LEU A 16 -1.50 -5.02 -7.47
CA LEU A 16 -0.86 -5.93 -6.51
C LEU A 16 0.50 -5.40 -6.04
N VAL A 17 1.46 -5.24 -6.95
CA VAL A 17 2.86 -4.99 -6.57
C VAL A 17 3.04 -3.65 -5.85
N ILE A 18 2.55 -2.56 -6.44
CA ILE A 18 2.71 -1.22 -5.85
C ILE A 18 1.85 -1.05 -4.59
N PRO A 19 0.57 -1.47 -4.54
CA PRO A 19 -0.23 -1.42 -3.32
C PRO A 19 0.38 -2.17 -2.14
N ILE A 20 1.01 -3.32 -2.36
CA ILE A 20 1.77 -4.04 -1.31
C ILE A 20 2.91 -3.15 -0.77
N ALA A 21 3.70 -2.55 -1.66
CA ALA A 21 4.78 -1.65 -1.25
C ALA A 21 4.27 -0.41 -0.49
N VAL A 22 3.12 0.13 -0.90
CA VAL A 22 2.45 1.24 -0.19
C VAL A 22 2.02 0.82 1.21
N PHE A 23 1.40 -0.35 1.39
CA PHE A 23 1.06 -0.87 2.72
C PHE A 23 2.29 -0.97 3.65
N PHE A 24 3.42 -1.49 3.13
CA PHE A 24 4.66 -1.54 3.88
C PHE A 24 5.16 -0.14 4.25
N TYR A 25 5.22 0.77 3.29
CA TYR A 25 5.67 2.14 3.52
C TYR A 25 4.81 2.88 4.56
N LEU A 26 3.48 2.76 4.45
CA LEU A 26 2.55 3.32 5.42
C LEU A 26 2.80 2.72 6.81
N SER A 27 2.88 1.40 6.93
CA SER A 27 3.08 0.74 8.23
C SER A 27 4.35 1.18 8.96
N LEU A 28 5.43 1.48 8.22
CA LEU A 28 6.72 1.85 8.78
C LEU A 28 6.77 3.30 9.29
N ARG A 29 6.12 4.23 8.58
CA ARG A 29 6.32 5.68 8.81
C ARG A 29 5.05 6.43 9.22
N TRP A 30 3.90 5.77 9.33
CA TRP A 30 2.62 6.42 9.64
C TRP A 30 2.67 7.33 10.87
N TYR A 31 3.33 6.89 11.94
CA TYR A 31 3.40 7.61 13.21
C TYR A 31 4.59 8.58 13.31
N THR A 32 5.56 8.49 12.40
CA THR A 32 6.82 9.25 12.44
C THR A 32 6.99 10.24 11.28
N CYS A 33 6.08 10.23 10.30
CA CYS A 33 6.17 11.07 9.10
C CYS A 33 5.94 12.57 9.39
N GLY A 34 6.66 13.42 8.65
CA GLY A 34 6.44 14.88 8.65
C GLY A 34 5.24 15.31 7.81
N SER A 35 4.90 16.61 7.82
CA SER A 35 3.70 17.15 7.14
C SER A 35 3.70 16.92 5.62
N VAL A 36 4.82 17.20 4.93
CA VAL A 36 4.95 17.00 3.48
C VAL A 36 4.86 15.52 3.11
N GLU A 37 5.54 14.67 3.89
CA GLU A 37 5.51 13.22 3.68
C GLU A 37 4.11 12.65 3.86
N ARG A 38 3.34 13.17 4.83
CA ARG A 38 1.95 12.76 5.04
C ARG A 38 1.04 13.10 3.86
N VAL A 39 1.22 14.27 3.24
CA VAL A 39 0.48 14.62 2.01
C VAL A 39 0.79 13.64 0.89
N PHE A 40 2.07 13.30 0.71
CA PHE A 40 2.48 12.31 -0.29
C PHE A 40 1.92 10.91 0.00
N MET A 41 1.90 10.49 1.27
CA MET A 41 1.27 9.23 1.70
C MET A 41 -0.21 9.20 1.34
N TYR A 42 -0.96 10.28 1.58
CA TYR A 42 -2.37 10.35 1.16
C TYR A 42 -2.54 10.29 -0.36
N PHE A 43 -1.70 11.00 -1.11
CA PHE A 43 -1.70 10.92 -2.56
C PHE A 43 -1.52 9.47 -3.04
N LEU A 44 -0.55 8.72 -2.48
CA LEU A 44 -0.34 7.32 -2.82
C LEU A 44 -1.56 6.46 -2.51
N VAL A 45 -2.21 6.66 -1.36
CA VAL A 45 -3.43 5.93 -1.00
C VAL A 45 -4.56 6.19 -1.98
N PHE A 46 -4.79 7.44 -2.39
CA PHE A 46 -5.84 7.76 -3.36
C PHE A 46 -5.51 7.25 -4.77
N PHE A 47 -4.25 7.38 -5.18
CA PHE A 47 -3.83 6.95 -6.51
C PHE A 47 -3.87 5.43 -6.68
N PHE A 48 -3.58 4.66 -5.62
CA PHE A 48 -3.60 3.18 -5.62
C PHE A 48 -4.78 2.59 -4.84
N PHE A 49 -5.80 3.39 -4.53
CA PHE A 49 -6.98 2.99 -3.76
C PHE A 49 -7.61 1.65 -4.19
N PRO A 50 -7.88 1.40 -5.50
CA PRO A 50 -8.50 0.13 -5.91
C PRO A 50 -7.64 -1.09 -5.56
N GLY A 51 -6.32 -1.00 -5.68
CA GLY A 51 -5.41 -2.09 -5.31
C GLY A 51 -5.31 -2.29 -3.80
N LEU A 52 -5.27 -1.20 -3.03
CA LEU A 52 -5.29 -1.26 -1.57
C LEU A 52 -6.58 -1.89 -1.04
N LEU A 53 -7.72 -1.62 -1.68
CA LEU A 53 -9.02 -2.22 -1.32
C LEU A 53 -9.02 -3.74 -1.54
N VAL A 54 -8.48 -4.21 -2.68
CA VAL A 54 -8.36 -5.65 -3.00
C VAL A 54 -7.52 -6.38 -1.96
N LEU A 55 -6.44 -5.77 -1.48
CA LEU A 55 -5.53 -6.37 -0.52
C LEU A 55 -5.96 -6.18 0.94
N SER A 56 -6.88 -5.25 1.22
CA SER A 56 -7.31 -4.90 2.58
C SER A 56 -7.76 -6.07 3.46
N PRO A 57 -8.48 -7.11 2.99
CA PRO A 57 -8.90 -8.20 3.87
C PRO A 57 -7.75 -9.15 4.26
N PHE A 58 -6.60 -9.08 3.58
CA PHE A 58 -5.46 -9.95 3.83
C PHE A 58 -4.39 -9.33 4.73
N VAL A 59 -4.42 -8.01 4.91
CA VAL A 59 -3.39 -7.26 5.64
C VAL A 59 -3.92 -6.88 7.03
N ASN A 60 -3.26 -7.38 8.08
CA ASN A 60 -3.55 -7.00 9.46
C ASN A 60 -2.39 -6.17 10.03
N LEU A 61 -2.62 -4.87 10.26
CA LEU A 61 -1.63 -3.93 10.80
C LEU A 61 -1.84 -3.63 12.29
N ASN A 62 -2.58 -4.49 13.01
CA ASN A 62 -2.84 -4.27 14.42
C ASN A 62 -1.54 -4.29 15.24
N PRO A 63 -1.39 -3.37 16.21
CA PRO A 63 -0.29 -3.40 17.16
C PRO A 63 -0.21 -4.77 17.85
N ARG A 64 0.99 -5.33 17.93
CA ARG A 64 1.20 -6.59 18.64
C ARG A 64 0.96 -6.38 20.14
N PRO A 65 0.38 -7.38 20.83
CA PRO A 65 0.14 -7.27 22.27
C PRO A 65 1.45 -7.04 23.01
N ARG A 66 1.46 -6.06 23.92
CA ARG A 66 2.60 -5.78 24.77
C ARG A 66 2.69 -6.88 25.83
N LYS A 67 3.86 -7.51 25.98
CA LYS A 67 4.11 -8.36 27.15
C LYS A 67 4.19 -7.48 28.39
N ILE A 68 3.33 -7.76 29.37
CA ILE A 68 3.39 -7.17 30.71
C ILE A 68 3.99 -8.26 31.57
N ALA A 69 5.18 -8.01 32.12
CA ALA A 69 5.87 -8.91 33.03
C ALA A 69 5.37 -8.71 34.47
#